data_AF-A0A0F0HHS2-F1
#
_entry.id   AF-A0A0F0HHS2-F1
#
_cell.length_a   1.000
_cell.length_b   1.000
_cell.length_c   1.000
_cell.angle_alpha   90.00
_cell.angle_beta   90.00
_cell.angle_gamma   90.00
#
_symmetry.space_group_name_H-M   'P 1'
#
loop_
_entity.id
_entity.type
_entity.pdbx_description
1 polymer ?
#
loop_
_entity_poly.entity_id
_entity_poly.type
_entity_poly.pdbx_seq_one_letter_code
_entity_poly.pdbx_strand_id
1 'polypeptide(L)'
;MAIGDRRHAEVSVDVELRTVPEVLRIREALPDAWFRKEDVDDWVRDPSDPTGLHGGVHAPDLPSDPEFLSPQLPLWASMEYRPVGSIEDGFAALVGSNIGEIWWSGLIWPDVPELDLHGEPNNARVFLLFNSRHIGVGERTDDHTVLVTVRRRGSSHDERHASWLADQIGQSVIGPGQQ
;
A
#
# COMPACT_ATOMS: atom_id res chain seq x y z
N MET A 1 -21.48 1.45 12.41
CA MET A 1 -21.40 2.89 12.09
C MET A 1 -20.21 3.07 11.18
N ALA A 2 -20.36 3.69 10.01
CA ALA A 2 -19.24 3.94 9.10
C ALA A 2 -18.57 5.27 9.48
N ILE A 3 -17.23 5.26 9.57
CA ILE A 3 -16.43 6.45 9.84
C ILE A 3 -15.95 6.98 8.48
N GLY A 4 -16.56 8.06 8.00
CA GLY A 4 -16.24 8.66 6.70
C GLY A 4 -17.03 8.10 5.51
N ASP A 5 -16.81 8.73 4.35
CA ASP A 5 -17.40 8.36 3.06
C ASP A 5 -16.47 7.45 2.26
N ARG A 6 -17.04 6.41 1.67
CA ARG A 6 -16.35 5.38 0.89
C ARG A 6 -16.88 5.24 -0.55
N ARG A 7 -17.77 6.14 -1.00
CA ARG A 7 -18.42 6.06 -2.32
C ARG A 7 -17.45 5.99 -3.50
N HIS A 8 -16.30 6.64 -3.35
CA HIS A 8 -15.22 6.67 -4.34
C HIS A 8 -13.96 5.98 -3.83
N ALA A 9 -14.09 5.18 -2.77
CA ALA A 9 -12.94 4.51 -2.19
C ALA A 9 -12.47 3.40 -3.12
N GLU A 10 -11.16 3.32 -3.24
CA GLU A 10 -10.45 2.28 -3.97
C GLU A 10 -9.39 1.70 -3.04
N VAL A 11 -8.98 0.47 -3.32
CA VAL A 11 -7.93 -0.23 -2.61
C VAL A 11 -6.83 -0.63 -3.57
N SER A 12 -5.60 -0.50 -3.10
CA SER A 12 -4.42 -0.90 -3.81
C SER A 12 -3.51 -1.69 -2.87
N VAL A 13 -2.69 -2.56 -3.45
CA VAL A 13 -1.78 -3.42 -2.70
C VAL A 13 -0.42 -3.50 -3.37
N ASP A 14 0.60 -3.73 -2.57
CA ASP A 14 1.97 -3.90 -3.04
C ASP A 14 2.78 -4.81 -2.10
N VAL A 15 3.64 -5.67 -2.64
CA VAL A 15 4.43 -6.64 -1.85
C VAL A 15 5.82 -6.85 -2.43
N GLU A 16 6.84 -6.82 -1.56
CA GLU A 16 8.23 -7.17 -1.90
C GLU A 16 8.40 -8.70 -1.91
N LEU A 17 8.98 -9.24 -2.98
CA LEU A 17 9.18 -10.67 -3.20
C LEU A 17 10.67 -10.92 -3.40
N ARG A 18 11.26 -11.75 -2.54
CA ARG A 18 12.72 -11.93 -2.44
C ARG A 18 13.21 -13.26 -2.96
N THR A 19 12.30 -14.16 -3.30
CA THR A 19 12.60 -15.49 -3.79
C THR A 19 11.76 -15.81 -5.02
N VAL A 20 12.30 -16.63 -5.92
CA VAL A 20 11.56 -17.11 -7.10
C VAL A 20 10.24 -17.80 -6.72
N PRO A 21 10.19 -18.68 -5.70
CA PRO A 21 8.92 -19.27 -5.27
C PRO A 21 7.86 -18.25 -4.83
N GLU A 22 8.26 -17.16 -4.17
CA GLU A 22 7.33 -16.09 -3.81
C GLU A 22 6.78 -15.37 -5.05
N VAL A 23 7.63 -15.05 -6.02
CA VAL A 23 7.21 -14.44 -7.30
C VAL A 23 6.20 -15.33 -8.01
N LEU A 24 6.50 -16.61 -8.17
CA LEU A 24 5.62 -17.54 -8.87
C LEU A 24 4.28 -17.73 -8.14
N ARG A 25 4.31 -17.82 -6.81
CA ARG A 25 3.10 -17.95 -5.99
C ARG A 25 2.21 -16.71 -6.09
N ILE A 26 2.77 -15.52 -6.01
CA ILE A 26 1.99 -14.27 -6.14
C ILE A 26 1.48 -14.11 -7.57
N ARG A 27 2.28 -14.42 -8.58
CA ARG A 27 1.86 -14.38 -9.99
C ARG A 27 0.66 -15.28 -10.27
N GLU A 28 0.64 -16.47 -9.69
CA GLU A 28 -0.48 -17.41 -9.82
C GLU A 28 -1.73 -16.91 -9.07
N ALA A 29 -1.55 -16.39 -7.86
CA ALA A 29 -2.66 -15.94 -7.02
C ALA A 29 -3.26 -14.60 -7.45
N LEU A 30 -2.46 -13.71 -8.05
CA LEU A 30 -2.84 -12.36 -8.48
C LEU A 30 -2.53 -12.18 -9.98
N PRO A 31 -3.37 -12.74 -10.88
CA PRO A 31 -3.09 -12.72 -12.32
C PRO A 31 -3.20 -11.33 -12.96
N ASP A 32 -3.77 -10.36 -12.27
CA ASP A 32 -3.88 -8.96 -12.70
C ASP A 32 -2.74 -8.07 -12.13
N ALA A 33 -1.79 -8.66 -11.38
CA ALA A 33 -0.71 -7.91 -10.76
C ALA A 33 0.35 -7.46 -11.75
N TRP A 34 1.01 -6.35 -11.42
CA TRP A 34 2.16 -5.82 -12.14
C TRP A 34 3.43 -6.03 -11.32
N PHE A 35 4.45 -6.62 -11.94
CA PHE A 35 5.73 -6.93 -11.33
C PHE A 35 6.79 -5.93 -11.78
N ARG A 36 7.55 -5.37 -10.83
CA ARG A 36 8.56 -4.35 -11.12
C ARG A 36 9.77 -4.43 -10.21
N LYS A 37 10.80 -3.68 -10.56
CA LYS A 37 11.84 -3.24 -9.63
C LYS A 37 11.50 -1.86 -9.08
N GLU A 38 11.93 -1.57 -7.86
CA GLU A 38 11.73 -0.28 -7.19
C GLU A 38 12.91 0.69 -7.41
N ASP A 39 13.92 0.28 -8.20
CA ASP A 39 15.15 1.05 -8.42
C ASP A 39 15.01 2.22 -9.40
N VAL A 40 13.79 2.58 -9.80
CA VAL A 40 13.51 3.71 -10.70
C VAL A 40 12.37 4.56 -10.15
N ASP A 41 12.69 5.82 -9.85
CA ASP A 41 11.75 6.82 -9.31
C ASP A 41 10.57 7.12 -10.26
N ASP A 42 10.73 6.83 -11.55
CA ASP A 42 9.75 7.07 -12.58
C ASP A 42 9.34 5.74 -13.23
N TRP A 43 8.05 5.41 -13.20
CA TRP A 43 7.38 4.28 -13.88
C TRP A 43 7.45 4.36 -15.42
N VAL A 44 8.50 4.98 -15.94
CA VAL A 44 8.74 5.15 -17.35
C VAL A 44 9.36 3.87 -17.86
N ARG A 45 8.70 3.25 -18.86
CA ARG A 45 9.30 2.16 -19.61
C ARG A 45 10.59 2.64 -20.24
N ASP A 46 11.72 2.19 -19.71
CA ASP A 46 13.02 2.35 -20.33
C ASP A 46 13.10 1.41 -21.55
N PRO A 47 13.14 1.94 -22.79
CA PRO A 47 13.25 1.11 -23.98
C PRO A 47 14.57 0.31 -24.05
N SER A 48 15.55 0.67 -23.22
CA SER A 48 16.83 -0.02 -23.10
C SER A 48 16.84 -1.12 -22.04
N ASP A 49 15.76 -1.26 -21.25
CA ASP A 49 15.58 -2.37 -20.31
C ASP A 49 15.02 -3.61 -21.04
N PRO A 50 15.85 -4.64 -21.29
CA PRO A 50 15.38 -5.84 -21.99
C PRO A 50 14.41 -6.68 -21.15
N THR A 51 14.28 -6.41 -19.85
CA THR A 51 13.38 -7.13 -18.93
C THR A 51 12.01 -6.46 -18.82
N GLY A 52 11.94 -5.15 -19.06
CA GLY A 52 10.76 -4.32 -18.86
C GLY A 52 10.36 -4.11 -17.39
N LEU A 53 11.13 -4.65 -16.43
CA LEU A 53 10.80 -4.63 -15.01
C LEU A 53 10.94 -3.23 -14.38
N HIS A 54 11.69 -2.31 -15.00
CA HIS A 54 11.70 -0.92 -14.55
C HIS A 54 10.37 -0.19 -14.79
N GLY A 55 9.64 -0.55 -15.85
CA GLY A 55 8.33 0.03 -16.17
C GLY A 55 7.14 -0.83 -15.77
N GLY A 56 7.38 -2.00 -15.16
CA GLY A 56 6.36 -2.97 -14.80
C GLY A 56 5.98 -3.96 -15.90
N VAL A 57 5.88 -5.24 -15.52
CA VAL A 57 5.46 -6.36 -16.37
C VAL A 57 4.20 -6.99 -15.78
N HIS A 58 3.15 -7.12 -16.59
CA HIS A 58 1.90 -7.74 -16.15
C HIS A 58 2.09 -9.25 -15.88
N ALA A 59 1.43 -9.80 -14.87
CA ALA A 59 1.67 -11.17 -14.37
C ALA A 59 1.68 -12.26 -15.47
N PRO A 60 0.74 -12.29 -16.44
CA PRO A 60 0.74 -13.28 -17.51
C PRO A 60 1.98 -13.21 -18.41
N ASP A 61 2.53 -12.00 -18.59
CA ASP A 61 3.68 -11.71 -19.46
C ASP A 61 5.02 -11.90 -18.73
N LEU A 62 5.03 -12.00 -17.40
CA LEU A 62 6.24 -12.25 -16.63
C LEU A 62 6.76 -13.67 -16.89
N PRO A 63 8.04 -13.85 -17.27
CA PRO A 63 8.65 -15.17 -17.42
C PRO A 63 8.59 -15.97 -16.11
N SER A 64 8.34 -17.28 -16.22
CA SER A 64 8.33 -18.21 -15.08
C SER A 64 9.67 -18.91 -14.84
N ASP A 65 10.65 -18.64 -15.69
CA ASP A 65 11.96 -19.27 -15.64
C ASP A 65 12.76 -18.80 -14.40
N PRO A 66 13.17 -19.70 -13.50
CA PRO A 66 13.99 -19.35 -12.35
C PRO A 66 15.34 -18.71 -12.72
N GLU A 67 15.95 -19.08 -13.86
CA GLU A 67 17.22 -18.49 -14.29
C GLU A 67 17.04 -17.02 -14.71
N PHE A 68 15.90 -16.70 -15.34
CA PHE A 68 15.50 -15.32 -15.60
C PHE A 68 15.18 -14.55 -14.32
N LEU A 69 14.40 -15.13 -13.41
CA LEU A 69 13.84 -14.43 -12.24
C LEU A 69 14.87 -14.18 -11.12
N SER A 70 15.73 -15.16 -10.83
CA SER A 70 16.70 -15.08 -9.73
C SER A 70 17.56 -13.79 -9.73
N PRO A 71 18.15 -13.35 -10.86
CA PRO A 71 18.93 -12.12 -10.90
C PRO A 71 18.09 -10.83 -10.82
N GLN A 72 16.76 -10.91 -10.90
CA GLN A 72 15.89 -9.74 -10.87
C GLN A 72 15.38 -9.41 -9.47
N LEU A 73 15.55 -10.30 -8.50
CA LEU A 73 15.05 -10.12 -7.14
C LEU A 73 15.84 -9.02 -6.38
N PRO A 74 15.19 -8.28 -5.47
CA PRO A 74 13.76 -8.35 -5.13
C PRO A 74 12.87 -7.74 -6.21
N LEU A 75 11.65 -8.28 -6.35
CA LEU A 75 10.60 -7.72 -7.20
C LEU A 75 9.43 -7.24 -6.34
N TRP A 76 8.75 -6.19 -6.78
CA TRP A 76 7.49 -5.76 -6.21
C TRP A 76 6.33 -6.18 -7.08
N ALA A 77 5.25 -6.65 -6.46
CA ALA A 77 4.01 -6.98 -7.14
C ALA A 77 2.87 -6.10 -6.64
N SER A 78 2.30 -5.29 -7.53
CA SER A 78 1.21 -4.36 -7.20
C SER A 78 -0.08 -4.62 -7.96
N MET A 79 -1.19 -4.30 -7.32
CA MET A 79 -2.50 -4.13 -7.97
C MET A 79 -3.12 -2.84 -7.43
N GLU A 80 -3.39 -1.89 -8.31
CA GLU A 80 -3.91 -0.58 -7.91
C GLU A 80 -5.37 -0.36 -8.32
N TYR A 81 -6.03 0.58 -7.64
CA TYR A 81 -7.36 1.10 -7.97
C TYR A 81 -8.44 0.02 -8.08
N ARG A 82 -8.43 -0.92 -7.14
CA ARG A 82 -9.40 -2.01 -7.07
C ARG A 82 -10.63 -1.60 -6.25
N PRO A 83 -11.80 -2.21 -6.49
CA PRO A 83 -12.95 -2.03 -5.61
C PRO A 83 -12.63 -2.46 -4.18
N VAL A 84 -13.07 -1.68 -3.19
CA VAL A 84 -12.87 -2.06 -1.78
C VAL A 84 -13.61 -3.35 -1.45
N GLY A 85 -12.95 -4.26 -0.75
CA GLY A 85 -13.42 -5.61 -0.41
C GLY A 85 -13.15 -6.65 -1.49
N SER A 86 -12.42 -6.30 -2.57
CA SER A 86 -12.16 -7.23 -3.67
C SER A 86 -10.88 -8.05 -3.52
N ILE A 87 -9.88 -7.56 -2.81
CA ILE A 87 -8.55 -8.17 -2.79
C ILE A 87 -7.91 -8.24 -1.39
N GLU A 88 -8.40 -7.48 -0.42
CA GLU A 88 -7.70 -7.24 0.85
C GLU A 88 -7.45 -8.51 1.66
N ASP A 89 -8.48 -9.34 1.87
CA ASP A 89 -8.36 -10.57 2.67
C ASP A 89 -7.45 -11.59 1.99
N GLY A 90 -7.60 -11.74 0.66
CA GLY A 90 -6.77 -12.64 -0.13
C GLY A 90 -5.32 -12.20 -0.14
N PHE A 91 -5.07 -10.91 -0.35
CA PHE A 91 -3.74 -10.34 -0.31
C PHE A 91 -3.09 -10.47 1.07
N ALA A 92 -3.80 -10.13 2.15
CA ALA A 92 -3.30 -10.25 3.52
C ALA A 92 -2.86 -11.69 3.86
N ALA A 93 -3.60 -12.69 3.38
CA ALA A 93 -3.22 -14.10 3.52
C ALA A 93 -1.97 -14.49 2.69
N LEU A 94 -1.68 -13.75 1.61
CA LEU A 94 -0.56 -14.00 0.71
C LEU A 94 0.74 -13.30 1.12
N VAL A 95 0.71 -12.21 1.90
CA VAL A 95 1.92 -11.45 2.23
C VAL A 95 2.94 -12.31 3.00
N GLY A 96 2.48 -13.07 3.99
CA GLY A 96 3.36 -13.88 4.84
C GLY A 96 4.38 -13.01 5.58
N SER A 97 5.67 -13.37 5.51
CA SER A 97 6.78 -12.61 6.12
C SER A 97 7.35 -11.49 5.23
N ASN A 98 6.74 -11.24 4.07
CA ASN A 98 7.19 -10.19 3.16
C ASN A 98 6.80 -8.81 3.65
N ILE A 99 7.53 -7.78 3.22
CA ILE A 99 7.04 -6.41 3.35
C ILE A 99 5.90 -6.28 2.36
N GLY A 100 4.76 -5.77 2.82
CA GLY A 100 3.65 -5.49 1.95
C GLY A 100 2.76 -4.40 2.51
N GLU A 101 1.90 -3.87 1.66
CA GLU A 101 0.97 -2.81 2.01
C GLU A 101 -0.38 -3.02 1.35
N ILE A 102 -1.43 -2.69 2.10
CA ILE A 102 -2.75 -2.38 1.55
C ILE A 102 -2.97 -0.90 1.83
N TRP A 103 -3.38 -0.13 0.83
CA TRP A 103 -3.83 1.24 1.06
C TRP A 103 -5.18 1.53 0.43
N TRP A 104 -5.97 2.30 1.16
CA TRP A 104 -7.25 2.80 0.71
C TRP A 104 -7.13 4.28 0.38
N SER A 105 -7.58 4.65 -0.80
CA SER A 105 -7.61 6.04 -1.30
C SER A 105 -9.01 6.42 -1.75
N GLY A 106 -9.23 7.69 -2.09
CA GLY A 106 -10.56 8.19 -2.48
C GLY A 106 -11.57 8.23 -1.32
N LEU A 107 -11.07 8.18 -0.08
CA LEU A 107 -11.86 8.32 1.13
C LEU A 107 -12.19 9.80 1.36
N ILE A 108 -13.19 10.06 2.20
CA ILE A 108 -13.44 11.39 2.75
C ILE A 108 -13.65 11.25 4.25
N TRP A 109 -12.79 11.91 5.03
CA TRP A 109 -12.99 11.98 6.48
C TRP A 109 -14.27 12.75 6.81
N PRO A 110 -15.01 12.36 7.86
CA PRO A 110 -16.22 13.08 8.25
C PRO A 110 -15.89 14.47 8.80
N ASP A 111 -16.81 15.42 8.64
CA ASP A 111 -16.78 16.68 9.38
C ASP A 111 -17.07 16.42 10.86
N VAL A 112 -16.31 17.08 11.73
CA VAL A 112 -16.55 17.14 13.19
C VAL A 112 -16.48 18.61 13.63
N PRO A 113 -17.54 19.40 13.35
CA PRO A 113 -17.54 20.84 13.59
C PRO A 113 -17.30 21.21 15.06
N GLU A 114 -17.74 20.36 16.00
CA GLU A 114 -17.56 20.57 17.44
C GLU A 114 -16.07 20.60 17.85
N LEU A 115 -15.20 20.01 17.03
CA LEU A 115 -13.75 19.96 17.21
C LEU A 115 -12.97 20.79 16.19
N ASP A 116 -13.65 21.60 15.35
CA ASP A 116 -13.07 22.33 14.22
C ASP A 116 -12.32 21.41 13.23
N LEU A 117 -12.79 20.16 13.09
CA LEU A 117 -12.27 19.22 12.11
C LEU A 117 -13.18 19.23 10.89
N HIS A 118 -12.61 19.53 9.73
CA HIS A 118 -13.34 19.51 8.46
C HIS A 118 -12.94 18.28 7.66
N GLY A 119 -13.92 17.71 6.96
CA GLY A 119 -13.73 16.59 6.06
C GLY A 119 -12.75 16.95 4.95
N GLU A 120 -11.83 16.03 4.67
CA GLU A 120 -10.74 16.25 3.72
C GLU A 120 -10.87 15.24 2.57
N PRO A 121 -11.31 15.67 1.38
CA PRO A 121 -11.56 14.74 0.28
C PRO A 121 -10.30 14.29 -0.47
N ASN A 122 -9.20 15.07 -0.40
CA ASN A 122 -8.02 14.81 -1.24
C ASN A 122 -6.88 14.08 -0.51
N ASN A 123 -6.89 14.05 0.83
CA ASN A 123 -5.79 13.52 1.64
C ASN A 123 -6.23 12.41 2.60
N ALA A 124 -7.47 11.95 2.52
CA ALA A 124 -7.92 10.83 3.33
C ALA A 124 -7.42 9.51 2.72
N ARG A 125 -6.44 8.91 3.40
CA ARG A 125 -5.88 7.60 3.07
C ARG A 125 -5.67 6.79 4.34
N VAL A 126 -5.76 5.48 4.21
CA VAL A 126 -5.39 4.54 5.25
C VAL A 126 -4.41 3.57 4.65
N PHE A 127 -3.35 3.25 5.38
CA PHE A 127 -2.39 2.21 5.02
C PHE A 127 -2.41 1.15 6.10
N LEU A 128 -2.42 -0.11 5.69
CA LEU A 128 -2.04 -1.25 6.52
C LEU A 128 -0.72 -1.77 5.98
N LEU A 129 0.33 -1.61 6.78
CA LEU A 129 1.69 -2.04 6.47
C LEU A 129 1.98 -3.36 7.17
N PHE A 130 2.35 -4.37 6.39
CA PHE A 130 2.78 -5.66 6.86
C PHE A 130 4.31 -5.69 6.97
N ASN A 131 4.78 -6.16 8.12
CA ASN A 131 6.20 -6.34 8.43
C ASN A 131 7.06 -5.09 8.18
N SER A 132 6.46 -3.90 8.32
CA SER A 132 7.11 -2.59 8.14
C SER A 132 6.41 -1.53 9.00
N ARG A 133 7.17 -0.49 9.36
CA ARG A 133 6.68 0.72 10.03
C ARG A 133 6.53 1.91 9.11
N HIS A 134 7.04 1.83 7.88
CA HIS A 134 7.08 2.92 6.91
C HIS A 134 6.54 2.44 5.56
N ILE A 135 5.94 3.35 4.80
CA ILE A 135 5.47 3.12 3.43
C ILE A 135 6.70 2.88 2.51
N GLY A 136 6.58 1.98 1.53
CA GLY A 136 7.65 1.68 0.56
C GLY A 136 8.84 0.89 1.13
N VAL A 137 10.07 1.18 0.66
CA VAL A 137 11.33 0.58 1.18
C VAL A 137 11.57 0.95 2.65
N GLY A 138 10.95 0.19 3.55
CA GLY A 138 11.14 0.32 4.99
C GLY A 138 12.10 -0.70 5.58
N GLU A 139 12.50 -0.47 6.84
CA GLU A 139 13.09 -1.52 7.66
C GLU A 139 12.05 -2.62 7.92
N ARG A 140 12.43 -3.88 7.70
CA ARG A 140 11.59 -5.04 8.02
C ARG A 140 11.42 -5.14 9.54
N THR A 141 10.18 -5.35 9.97
CA THR A 141 9.81 -5.55 11.38
C THR A 141 8.89 -6.76 11.52
N ASP A 142 8.75 -7.28 12.73
CA ASP A 142 7.79 -8.37 13.02
C ASP A 142 6.38 -7.84 13.34
N ASP A 143 6.20 -6.51 13.32
CA ASP A 143 4.94 -5.84 13.62
C ASP A 143 4.19 -5.46 12.33
N HIS A 144 2.90 -5.14 12.47
CA HIS A 144 2.09 -4.52 11.42
C HIS A 144 1.66 -3.13 11.87
N THR A 145 1.65 -2.17 10.96
CA THR A 145 1.39 -0.76 11.28
C THR A 145 0.18 -0.26 10.50
N VAL A 146 -0.74 0.42 11.17
CA VAL A 146 -1.82 1.16 10.51
C VAL A 146 -1.48 2.63 10.51
N LEU A 147 -1.40 3.24 9.33
CA LEU A 147 -1.22 4.68 9.16
C LEU A 147 -2.50 5.31 8.64
N VAL A 148 -2.82 6.50 9.15
CA VAL A 148 -3.96 7.29 8.72
C VAL A 148 -3.44 8.64 8.27
N THR A 149 -3.67 8.98 7.00
CA THR A 149 -3.32 10.28 6.47
C THR A 149 -4.42 11.28 6.83
N VAL A 150 -4.04 12.34 7.54
CA VAL A 150 -4.92 13.47 7.88
C VAL A 150 -4.35 14.75 7.28
N ARG A 151 -5.20 15.75 7.09
CA ARG A 151 -4.79 17.05 6.54
C ARG A 151 -3.66 17.65 7.37
N ARG A 152 -2.64 18.17 6.67
CA ARG A 152 -1.65 19.08 7.27
C ARG A 152 -2.22 20.51 7.30
N ARG A 153 -2.31 21.13 8.48
CA ARG A 153 -2.60 22.57 8.61
C ARG A 153 -1.30 23.31 8.94
N GLY A 154 -0.70 23.99 7.96
CA GLY A 154 0.57 24.72 8.16
C GLY A 154 1.76 23.77 8.41
N SER A 155 2.59 24.08 9.41
CA SER A 155 3.76 23.27 9.77
C SER A 155 3.44 22.11 10.72
N SER A 156 2.24 22.06 11.31
CA SER A 156 1.82 21.02 12.26
C SER A 156 0.92 19.97 11.62
N HIS A 157 1.12 18.71 12.00
CA HIS A 157 0.15 17.63 11.74
C HIS A 157 -1.11 17.89 12.56
N ASP A 158 -2.30 17.67 11.98
CA ASP A 158 -3.55 17.74 12.75
C ASP A 158 -3.76 16.43 13.52
N GLU A 159 -2.89 16.18 14.50
CA GLU A 159 -2.92 15.00 15.38
C GLU A 159 -4.29 14.82 16.06
N ARG A 160 -5.06 15.91 16.20
CA ARG A 160 -6.43 15.89 16.73
C ARG A 160 -7.37 15.09 15.84
N HIS A 161 -7.24 15.21 14.51
CA HIS A 161 -8.08 14.45 13.59
C HIS A 161 -7.71 12.95 13.65
N ALA A 162 -6.41 12.63 13.64
CA ALA A 162 -5.96 11.25 13.77
C ALA A 162 -6.38 10.61 15.11
N SER A 163 -6.27 11.36 16.20
CA SER A 163 -6.71 10.92 17.54
C SER A 163 -8.21 10.70 17.59
N TRP A 164 -9.00 11.63 17.06
CA TRP A 164 -10.44 11.47 16.99
C TRP A 164 -10.87 10.24 16.19
N LEU A 165 -10.21 9.97 15.05
CA LEU A 165 -10.45 8.77 14.24
C LEU A 165 -10.11 7.48 15.00
N ALA A 166 -9.00 7.47 15.74
CA ALA A 166 -8.61 6.33 16.57
C ALA A 166 -9.62 6.09 17.70
N ASP A 167 -10.09 7.14 18.35
CA ASP A 167 -11.10 7.07 19.42
C ASP A 167 -12.42 6.45 18.92
N GLN A 168 -12.81 6.71 17.66
CA GLN A 168 -14.04 6.13 17.08
C GLN A 168 -14.02 4.59 17.01
N ILE A 169 -12.84 3.98 17.05
CA ILE A 169 -12.64 2.53 17.04
C ILE A 169 -12.09 2.00 18.36
N GLY A 170 -12.07 2.82 19.42
CA GLY A 170 -11.55 2.45 20.73
C GLY A 170 -10.04 2.22 20.77
N GLN A 171 -9.30 2.89 19.88
CA GLN A 171 -7.83 2.81 19.78
C GLN A 171 -7.20 4.17 20.10
N SER A 172 -5.86 4.22 20.13
CA SER A 172 -5.11 5.46 20.30
C SER A 172 -3.98 5.55 19.28
N VAL A 173 -3.62 6.77 18.90
CA VAL A 173 -2.48 7.01 18.01
C VAL A 173 -1.18 6.64 18.73
N ILE A 174 -0.31 5.90 18.04
CA ILE A 174 1.00 5.48 18.53
C ILE A 174 2.11 6.06 17.65
N GLY A 175 3.24 6.33 18.28
CA GLY A 175 4.43 6.84 17.58
C GLY A 175 4.28 8.27 17.06
N PRO A 176 5.36 8.83 16.50
CA PRO A 176 5.31 10.15 15.88
C PRO A 176 4.60 10.11 14.53
N GLY A 177 4.05 11.26 14.10
CA GLY A 177 3.60 11.44 12.72
C GLY A 177 4.75 11.22 11.72
N GLN A 178 4.43 10.56 10.61
CA GLN A 178 5.37 10.30 9.51
C GLN A 178 5.22 11.37 8.42
N GLN A 179 6.32 11.70 7.73
CA GLN A 179 6.35 12.69 6.64
C GLN A 179 6.22 12.03 5.28
#